data_AF-A0A2T7UIF3-F1
#
_entry.id   AF-A0A2T7UIF3-F1
#
_cell.length_a   1.000
_cell.length_b   1.000
_cell.length_c   1.000
_cell.angle_alpha   90.00
_cell.angle_beta   90.00
_cell.angle_gamma   90.00
#
_symmetry.space_group_name_H-M   'P 1'
#
loop_
_entity.id
_entity.type
_entity.pdbx_description
1 polymer ?
#
loop_
_entity_poly.entity_id
_entity_poly.type
_entity_poly.pdbx_seq_one_letter_code
_entity_poly.pdbx_strand_id
1 'polypeptide(L)'
;MVGANNEDSARFSQHVQAASQATQELQNGFNKLQRLCTYGTAQPPPASKQASEELRQPLAKAKSELTDVQALLLTTAKNFSQYSRISKNGYCQYMPQLGPLAALCEGYRFDSLKFNLASRDMQRLTADAHQRLHLYEQFAKLEDQGCARQGFTSKLWETESTFLWPTVMKSPAVFKSTLSHVPAH
;
A
#
# COMPACT_ATOMS: atom_id res chain seq x y z
N MET A 1 -11.65 27.36 2.37
CA MET A 1 -10.64 26.40 2.88
C MET A 1 -10.63 25.13 2.01
N VAL A 2 -10.21 25.21 0.74
CA VAL A 2 -10.25 24.06 -0.22
C VAL A 2 -8.83 23.67 -0.71
N GLY A 3 -7.79 24.44 -0.36
CA GLY A 3 -6.41 24.22 -0.86
C GLY A 3 -5.62 23.10 -0.17
N ALA A 4 -5.71 23.00 1.17
CA ALA A 4 -4.83 22.11 1.94
C ALA A 4 -5.06 20.61 1.67
N ASN A 5 -6.32 20.18 1.50
CA ASN A 5 -6.65 18.78 1.28
C ASN A 5 -6.17 18.23 -0.07
N ASN A 6 -5.93 19.11 -1.06
CA ASN A 6 -5.51 18.69 -2.40
C ASN A 6 -3.99 18.45 -2.48
N GLU A 7 -3.19 19.25 -1.77
CA GLU A 7 -1.73 19.07 -1.71
C GLU A 7 -1.35 17.81 -0.94
N ASP A 8 -2.03 17.52 0.18
CA ASP A 8 -1.78 16.32 0.98
C ASP A 8 -2.16 15.04 0.22
N SER A 9 -3.25 15.06 -0.55
CA SER A 9 -3.63 13.94 -1.40
C SER A 9 -2.64 13.72 -2.55
N ALA A 10 -2.15 14.79 -3.19
CA ALA A 10 -1.18 14.69 -4.27
C ALA A 10 0.17 14.14 -3.78
N ARG A 11 0.66 14.64 -2.63
CA ARG A 11 1.87 14.11 -1.97
C ARG A 11 1.69 12.65 -1.56
N PHE A 12 0.53 12.29 -1.04
CA PHE A 12 0.26 10.90 -0.69
C PHE A 12 0.29 9.98 -1.92
N SER A 13 -0.35 10.36 -3.02
CA SER A 13 -0.29 9.58 -4.26
C SER A 13 1.14 9.44 -4.80
N GLN A 14 2.00 10.45 -4.64
CA GLN A 14 3.44 10.33 -4.97
C GLN A 14 4.13 9.29 -4.06
N HIS A 15 3.86 9.29 -2.76
CA HIS A 15 4.41 8.29 -1.85
C HIS A 15 3.93 6.87 -2.18
N VAL A 16 2.68 6.71 -2.62
CA VAL A 16 2.17 5.42 -3.11
C VAL A 16 2.93 4.96 -4.35
N GLN A 17 3.16 5.85 -5.31
CA GLN A 17 3.95 5.52 -6.52
C GLN A 17 5.39 5.12 -6.18
N ALA A 18 6.04 5.87 -5.27
CA ALA A 18 7.38 5.54 -4.80
C ALA A 18 7.42 4.16 -4.10
N ALA A 19 6.42 3.84 -3.27
CA ALA A 19 6.31 2.53 -2.62
C ALA A 19 6.13 1.40 -3.64
N SER A 20 5.34 1.60 -4.69
CA SER A 20 5.21 0.63 -5.78
C SER A 20 6.53 0.44 -6.53
N GLN A 21 7.25 1.51 -6.83
CA GLN A 21 8.53 1.43 -7.52
C GLN A 21 9.56 0.68 -6.67
N ALA A 22 9.66 0.98 -5.38
CA ALA A 22 10.51 0.25 -4.44
C ALA A 22 10.17 -1.25 -4.39
N THR A 23 8.88 -1.59 -4.45
CA THR A 23 8.43 -2.99 -4.48
C THR A 23 8.90 -3.72 -5.75
N GLN A 24 8.83 -3.06 -6.90
CA GLN A 24 9.34 -3.61 -8.16
C GLN A 24 10.86 -3.79 -8.12
N GLU A 25 11.59 -2.82 -7.58
CA GLU A 25 13.04 -2.90 -7.43
C GLU A 25 13.46 -4.03 -6.49
N LEU A 26 12.76 -4.21 -5.36
CA LEU A 26 12.96 -5.34 -4.45
C LEU A 26 12.70 -6.68 -5.15
N GLN A 27 11.61 -6.80 -5.91
CA GLN A 27 11.30 -8.01 -6.67
C GLN A 27 12.39 -8.32 -7.71
N ASN A 28 12.86 -7.31 -8.42
CA ASN A 28 13.94 -7.46 -9.41
C ASN A 28 15.26 -7.86 -8.75
N GLY A 29 15.60 -7.23 -7.62
CA GLY A 29 16.75 -7.56 -6.79
C GLY A 29 16.69 -8.99 -6.26
N PHE A 30 15.51 -9.43 -5.80
CA PHE A 30 15.26 -10.80 -5.35
C PHE A 30 15.51 -11.80 -6.48
N ASN A 31 14.86 -11.60 -7.64
CA ASN A 31 15.01 -12.48 -8.79
C ASN A 31 16.47 -12.59 -9.24
N LYS A 32 17.21 -11.48 -9.20
CA LYS A 32 18.65 -11.47 -9.54
C LYS A 32 19.47 -12.26 -8.53
N LEU A 33 19.29 -12.03 -7.22
CA LEU A 33 20.00 -12.75 -6.17
C LEU A 33 19.67 -14.25 -6.18
N GLN A 34 18.40 -14.61 -6.38
CA GLN A 34 17.97 -15.99 -6.49
C GLN A 34 18.65 -16.70 -7.66
N ARG A 35 18.72 -16.06 -8.83
CA ARG A 35 19.43 -16.62 -10.01
C ARG A 35 20.92 -16.79 -9.74
N LEU A 36 21.56 -15.77 -9.17
CA LEU A 36 22.98 -15.84 -8.82
C LEU A 36 23.28 -16.94 -7.80
N CYS A 37 22.36 -17.17 -6.86
CA CYS A 37 22.52 -18.25 -5.89
C CYS A 37 22.30 -19.64 -6.49
N THR A 38 21.37 -19.76 -7.44
CA THR A 38 21.06 -21.06 -8.08
C THR A 38 22.15 -21.52 -9.06
N TYR A 39 22.74 -20.57 -9.80
CA TYR A 39 23.70 -20.87 -10.87
C TYR A 39 25.14 -20.43 -10.55
N GLY A 40 25.37 -19.79 -9.42
CA GLY A 40 26.70 -19.37 -8.98
C GLY A 40 27.53 -20.55 -8.51
N THR A 41 28.81 -20.57 -8.88
CA THR A 41 29.77 -21.63 -8.54
C THR A 41 30.28 -21.56 -7.08
N ALA A 42 29.81 -20.61 -6.28
CA ALA A 42 30.22 -20.46 -4.89
C ALA A 42 29.43 -21.43 -4.01
N GLN A 43 30.13 -22.39 -3.42
CA GLN A 43 29.57 -23.33 -2.46
C GLN A 43 29.05 -22.54 -1.25
N PRO A 44 27.74 -22.57 -0.95
CA PRO A 44 27.21 -21.76 0.12
C PRO A 44 27.80 -22.21 1.46
N PRO A 45 28.17 -21.28 2.36
CA PRO A 45 28.53 -21.62 3.73
C PRO A 45 27.39 -22.42 4.41
N PRO A 46 27.67 -23.19 5.47
CA PRO A 46 26.64 -23.95 6.17
C PRO A 46 25.48 -23.03 6.56
N ALA A 47 24.26 -23.49 6.29
CA ALA A 47 23.07 -22.68 6.47
C ALA A 47 22.93 -22.23 7.93
N SER A 48 22.97 -20.92 8.16
CA SER A 48 22.62 -20.31 9.44
C SER A 48 21.14 -19.92 9.39
N LYS A 49 20.36 -20.14 10.45
CA LYS A 49 18.94 -19.70 10.50
C LYS A 49 18.78 -18.30 11.12
N GLN A 50 19.88 -17.57 11.24
CA GLN A 50 19.96 -16.38 12.05
C GLN A 50 19.12 -15.23 11.47
N ALA A 51 19.15 -15.00 10.16
CA ALA A 51 18.42 -13.88 9.56
C ALA A 51 16.90 -14.11 9.60
N SER A 52 16.45 -15.34 9.34
CA SER A 52 15.02 -15.68 9.43
C SER A 52 14.49 -15.57 10.87
N GLU A 53 15.28 -15.94 11.87
CA GLU A 53 14.86 -15.84 13.27
C GLU A 53 14.80 -14.39 13.75
N GLU A 54 15.83 -13.58 13.43
CA GLU A 54 15.88 -12.16 13.76
C GLU A 54 14.70 -11.38 13.18
N LEU A 55 14.27 -11.72 11.95
CA LEU A 55 13.16 -11.04 11.27
C LEU A 55 11.77 -11.61 11.60
N ARG A 56 11.67 -12.76 12.28
CA ARG A 56 10.39 -13.43 12.53
C ARG A 56 9.41 -12.53 13.28
N GLN A 57 9.83 -11.99 14.42
CA GLN A 57 8.97 -11.13 15.24
C GLN A 57 8.60 -9.80 14.56
N PRO A 58 9.54 -9.01 14.01
CA PRO A 58 9.18 -7.74 13.39
C PRO A 58 8.27 -7.91 12.17
N LEU A 59 8.47 -8.95 11.34
CA LEU A 59 7.60 -9.22 10.21
C LEU A 59 6.21 -9.72 10.65
N ALA A 60 6.12 -10.54 11.70
CA ALA A 60 4.83 -10.95 12.27
C ALA A 60 4.04 -9.75 12.81
N LYS A 61 4.71 -8.83 13.52
CA LYS A 61 4.11 -7.57 13.98
C LYS A 61 3.62 -6.74 12.80
N ALA A 62 4.44 -6.54 11.78
CA ALA A 62 4.08 -5.77 10.60
C ALA A 62 2.89 -6.37 9.82
N LYS A 63 2.79 -7.70 9.73
CA LYS A 63 1.62 -8.39 9.15
C LYS A 63 0.34 -8.12 9.94
N SER A 64 0.42 -8.12 11.27
CA SER A 64 -0.72 -7.75 12.13
C SER A 64 -1.14 -6.30 11.90
N GLU A 65 -0.18 -5.37 11.95
CA GLU A 65 -0.44 -3.94 11.72
C GLU A 65 -1.05 -3.68 10.33
N LEU A 66 -0.58 -4.38 9.29
CA LEU A 66 -1.15 -4.27 7.95
C LEU A 66 -2.60 -4.76 7.89
N THR A 67 -2.92 -5.82 8.63
CA THR A 67 -4.29 -6.33 8.75
C THR A 67 -5.20 -5.28 9.39
N ASP A 68 -4.74 -4.62 10.45
CA ASP A 68 -5.47 -3.54 11.12
C ASP A 68 -5.67 -2.33 10.18
N VAL A 69 -4.63 -1.94 9.44
CA VAL A 69 -4.70 -0.89 8.42
C VAL A 69 -5.75 -1.22 7.37
N GLN A 70 -5.76 -2.44 6.84
CA GLN A 70 -6.76 -2.88 5.85
C GLN A 70 -8.18 -2.85 6.43
N ALA A 71 -8.38 -3.29 7.67
CA ALA A 71 -9.68 -3.24 8.34
C ALA A 71 -10.18 -1.79 8.51
N LEU A 72 -9.31 -0.86 8.88
CA LEU A 72 -9.64 0.56 9.01
C LEU A 72 -9.99 1.19 7.65
N LEU A 73 -9.25 0.84 6.60
CA LEU A 73 -9.54 1.30 5.23
C LEU A 73 -10.91 0.78 4.76
N LEU A 74 -11.20 -0.51 4.94
CA LEU A 74 -12.50 -1.09 4.60
C LEU A 74 -13.65 -0.44 5.37
N THR A 75 -13.47 -0.20 6.67
CA THR A 75 -14.46 0.48 7.50
C THR A 75 -14.71 1.91 7.03
N THR A 76 -13.64 2.65 6.72
CA THR A 76 -13.73 4.02 6.20
C THR A 76 -14.44 4.05 4.84
N ALA A 77 -14.11 3.11 3.97
CA ALA A 77 -14.73 2.98 2.65
C ALA A 77 -16.23 2.70 2.76
N LYS A 78 -16.61 1.77 3.64
CA LYS A 78 -18.00 1.42 3.92
C LYS A 78 -18.79 2.61 4.48
N ASN A 79 -18.20 3.33 5.44
CA ASN A 79 -18.85 4.52 6.00
C ASN A 79 -19.05 5.58 4.92
N PHE A 80 -18.04 5.84 4.09
CA PHE A 80 -18.18 6.81 3.01
C PHE A 80 -19.26 6.42 2.01
N SER A 81 -19.30 5.16 1.56
CA SER A 81 -20.31 4.71 0.60
C SER A 81 -21.73 4.83 1.15
N GLN A 82 -21.93 4.57 2.45
CA GLN A 82 -23.23 4.67 3.11
C GLN A 82 -23.72 6.12 3.27
N TYR A 83 -22.84 7.07 3.60
CA TYR A 83 -23.25 8.43 3.96
C TYR A 83 -23.06 9.48 2.83
N SER A 84 -22.30 9.14 1.79
CA SER A 84 -22.04 10.03 0.64
C SER A 84 -23.23 10.14 -0.33
N ARG A 85 -23.09 11.02 -1.33
CA ARG A 85 -24.06 11.14 -2.43
C ARG A 85 -24.09 9.91 -3.33
N ILE A 86 -23.11 8.99 -3.20
CA ILE A 86 -23.08 7.73 -3.95
C ILE A 86 -24.30 6.86 -3.60
N SER A 87 -24.58 6.65 -2.31
CA SER A 87 -25.74 5.86 -1.90
C SER A 87 -27.06 6.62 -2.08
N LYS A 88 -27.08 7.94 -1.85
CA LYS A 88 -28.31 8.75 -1.95
C LYS A 88 -28.80 8.90 -3.38
N ASN A 89 -27.89 9.02 -4.34
CA ASN A 89 -28.21 9.30 -5.74
C ASN A 89 -27.80 8.12 -6.65
N GLY A 90 -28.01 6.88 -6.21
CA GLY A 90 -27.59 5.68 -6.97
C GLY A 90 -28.13 5.61 -8.40
N TYR A 91 -29.28 6.23 -8.70
CA TYR A 91 -29.82 6.34 -10.05
C TYR A 91 -28.89 7.09 -11.03
N CYS A 92 -28.01 7.96 -10.52
CA CYS A 92 -27.02 8.70 -11.30
C CYS A 92 -25.94 7.80 -11.93
N GLN A 93 -25.82 6.55 -11.48
CA GLN A 93 -24.92 5.57 -12.09
C GLN A 93 -25.26 5.29 -13.56
N TYR A 94 -26.54 5.38 -13.92
CA TYR A 94 -27.04 5.05 -15.26
C TYR A 94 -27.31 6.28 -16.13
N MET A 95 -27.08 7.47 -15.62
CA MET A 95 -27.36 8.71 -16.33
C MET A 95 -26.20 9.08 -17.27
N PRO A 96 -26.47 9.46 -18.53
CA PRO A 96 -25.45 9.90 -19.45
C PRO A 96 -24.77 11.19 -18.97
N GLN A 97 -23.49 11.31 -19.30
CA GLN A 97 -22.63 12.38 -18.78
C GLN A 97 -22.97 13.76 -19.33
N LEU A 98 -23.56 13.78 -20.52
CA LEU A 98 -23.95 14.97 -21.26
C LEU A 98 -25.47 14.92 -21.41
N GLY A 99 -26.15 15.85 -20.75
CA GLY A 99 -27.60 15.90 -20.75
C GLY A 99 -28.12 16.90 -19.74
N PRO A 100 -29.41 17.30 -19.85
CA PRO A 100 -30.00 18.31 -18.99
C PRO A 100 -30.02 17.91 -17.51
N LEU A 101 -29.99 16.61 -17.20
CA LEU A 101 -29.95 16.08 -15.83
C LEU A 101 -28.53 15.83 -15.31
N ALA A 102 -27.48 16.09 -16.10
CA ALA A 102 -26.10 15.84 -15.71
C ALA A 102 -25.67 16.64 -14.46
N ALA A 103 -26.18 17.87 -14.31
CA ALA A 103 -25.93 18.72 -13.15
C ALA A 103 -26.47 18.11 -11.84
N LEU A 104 -27.59 17.39 -11.88
CA LEU A 104 -28.17 16.72 -10.71
C LEU A 104 -27.31 15.55 -10.21
N CYS A 105 -26.43 15.03 -11.08
CA CYS A 105 -25.55 13.91 -10.79
C CYS A 105 -24.10 14.33 -10.56
N GLU A 106 -23.77 15.62 -10.62
CA GLU A 106 -22.39 16.10 -10.47
C GLU A 106 -21.79 15.71 -9.11
N GLY A 107 -22.55 15.88 -8.03
CA GLY A 107 -22.12 15.48 -6.68
C GLY A 107 -21.89 13.97 -6.53
N TYR A 108 -22.73 13.14 -7.16
CA TYR A 108 -22.52 11.69 -7.22
C TYR A 108 -21.19 11.39 -7.93
N ARG A 109 -20.98 11.98 -9.11
CA ARG A 109 -19.80 11.72 -9.94
C ARG A 109 -18.51 12.19 -9.27
N PHE A 110 -18.55 13.34 -8.60
CA PHE A 110 -17.44 13.84 -7.80
C PHE A 110 -17.11 12.89 -6.65
N ASP A 111 -18.09 12.51 -5.83
CA ASP A 111 -17.88 11.61 -4.69
C ASP A 111 -17.42 10.22 -5.17
N SER A 112 -17.99 9.69 -6.27
CA SER A 112 -17.57 8.43 -6.88
C SER A 112 -16.13 8.47 -7.41
N LEU A 113 -15.75 9.52 -8.13
CA LEU A 113 -14.39 9.66 -8.65
C LEU A 113 -13.39 9.74 -7.50
N LYS A 114 -13.68 10.57 -6.49
CA LYS A 114 -12.87 10.74 -5.28
C LYS A 114 -12.69 9.40 -4.55
N PHE A 115 -13.80 8.67 -4.35
CA PHE A 115 -13.80 7.36 -3.70
C PHE A 115 -12.98 6.32 -4.47
N ASN A 116 -13.19 6.23 -5.78
CA ASN A 116 -12.50 5.25 -6.62
C ASN A 116 -10.99 5.50 -6.69
N LEU A 117 -10.57 6.77 -6.86
CA LEU A 117 -9.16 7.13 -6.90
C LEU A 117 -8.48 6.85 -5.56
N ALA A 118 -9.07 7.33 -4.46
CA ALA A 118 -8.52 7.12 -3.12
C ALA A 118 -8.48 5.62 -2.77
N SER A 119 -9.54 4.87 -3.05
CA SER A 119 -9.60 3.42 -2.75
C SER A 119 -8.55 2.65 -3.54
N ARG A 120 -8.34 2.98 -4.82
CA ARG A 120 -7.32 2.35 -5.65
C ARG A 120 -5.92 2.57 -5.09
N ASP A 121 -5.60 3.81 -4.69
CA ASP A 121 -4.28 4.15 -4.16
C ASP A 121 -4.02 3.41 -2.82
N MET A 122 -5.02 3.32 -1.94
CA MET A 122 -4.91 2.57 -0.67
C MET A 122 -4.81 1.06 -0.88
N GLN A 123 -5.58 0.49 -1.81
CA GLN A 123 -5.49 -0.92 -2.17
C GLN A 123 -4.11 -1.27 -2.73
N ARG A 124 -3.59 -0.42 -3.62
CA ARG A 124 -2.26 -0.59 -4.19
C ARG A 124 -1.18 -0.54 -3.11
N LEU A 125 -1.22 0.47 -2.23
CA LEU A 125 -0.26 0.62 -1.14
C LEU A 125 -0.22 -0.60 -0.22
N THR A 126 -1.40 -1.12 0.18
CA THR A 126 -1.48 -2.29 1.07
C THR A 126 -1.09 -3.60 0.38
N ALA A 127 -1.41 -3.75 -0.91
CA ALA A 127 -0.96 -4.89 -1.71
C ALA A 127 0.57 -4.90 -1.87
N ASP A 128 1.16 -3.75 -2.19
CA ASP A 128 2.60 -3.59 -2.31
C ASP A 128 3.29 -3.87 -0.96
N ALA A 129 2.73 -3.38 0.15
CA ALA A 129 3.25 -3.66 1.50
C ALA A 129 3.23 -5.17 1.80
N HIS A 130 2.14 -5.87 1.49
CA HIS A 130 2.06 -7.32 1.65
C HIS A 130 3.14 -8.04 0.83
N GLN A 131 3.36 -7.62 -0.41
CA GLN A 131 4.40 -8.18 -1.27
C GLN A 131 5.80 -7.93 -0.71
N ARG A 132 6.10 -6.72 -0.22
CA ARG A 132 7.40 -6.41 0.39
C ARG A 132 7.67 -7.26 1.63
N LEU A 133 6.67 -7.42 2.52
CA LEU A 133 6.80 -8.30 3.69
C LEU A 133 7.15 -9.74 3.27
N HIS A 134 6.50 -10.26 2.23
CA HIS A 134 6.83 -11.58 1.70
C HIS A 134 8.25 -11.64 1.14
N LEU A 135 8.69 -10.61 0.41
CA LEU A 135 10.04 -10.53 -0.13
C LEU A 135 11.10 -10.53 0.98
N TYR A 136 10.89 -9.83 2.10
CA TYR A 136 11.82 -9.86 3.22
C TYR A 136 11.95 -11.28 3.82
N GLU A 137 10.86 -12.03 3.93
CA GLU A 137 10.93 -13.43 4.35
C GLU A 137 11.73 -14.30 3.37
N GLN A 138 11.62 -14.02 2.07
CA GLN A 138 12.37 -14.75 1.05
C GLN A 138 13.85 -14.34 1.02
N PHE A 139 14.16 -13.06 1.21
CA PHE A 139 15.53 -12.57 1.34
C PHE A 139 16.23 -13.16 2.56
N ALA A 140 15.53 -13.25 3.71
CA ALA A 140 16.07 -13.88 4.91
C ALA A 140 16.44 -15.35 4.65
N LYS A 141 15.60 -16.09 3.90
CA LYS A 141 15.91 -17.47 3.48
C LYS A 141 17.12 -17.55 2.55
N LEU A 142 17.25 -16.64 1.60
CA LEU A 142 18.41 -16.58 0.71
C LEU A 142 19.69 -16.25 1.51
N GLU A 143 19.61 -15.35 2.48
CA GLU A 143 20.72 -15.01 3.37
C GLU A 143 21.12 -16.20 4.26
N ASP A 144 20.15 -16.90 4.82
CA ASP A 144 20.35 -18.14 5.59
C ASP A 144 21.00 -19.26 4.74
N GLN A 145 20.70 -19.29 3.43
CA GLN A 145 21.34 -20.18 2.46
C GLN A 145 22.73 -19.70 2.03
N GLY A 146 23.24 -18.59 2.56
CA GLY A 146 24.55 -18.03 2.21
C GLY A 146 24.58 -17.32 0.85
N CYS A 147 23.42 -17.07 0.22
CA CYS A 147 23.31 -16.36 -1.06
C CYS A 147 23.55 -14.85 -0.96
N ALA A 148 23.47 -14.30 0.25
CA ALA A 148 23.64 -12.89 0.55
C ALA A 148 24.55 -12.72 1.78
N ARG A 149 25.08 -11.51 1.95
CA ARG A 149 25.90 -11.17 3.12
C ARG A 149 25.03 -11.14 4.38
N GLN A 150 25.58 -11.61 5.50
CA GLN A 150 24.94 -11.47 6.81
C GLN A 150 24.57 -10.02 7.14
N GLY A 151 23.37 -9.82 7.69
CA GLY A 151 22.76 -8.53 7.99
C GLY A 151 22.13 -7.83 6.78
N PHE A 152 22.15 -8.43 5.59
CA PHE A 152 21.57 -7.82 4.39
C PHE A 152 20.06 -7.59 4.54
N THR A 153 19.33 -8.62 4.93
CA THR A 153 17.87 -8.56 5.06
C THR A 153 17.45 -7.67 6.23
N SER A 154 18.22 -7.67 7.33
CA SER A 154 17.97 -6.75 8.45
C SER A 154 18.07 -5.29 8.01
N LYS A 155 19.06 -4.92 7.18
CA LYS A 155 19.18 -3.55 6.65
C LYS A 155 18.07 -3.18 5.67
N LEU A 156 17.64 -4.13 4.85
CA LEU A 156 16.47 -3.94 3.98
C LEU A 156 15.22 -3.66 4.81
N TRP A 157 15.02 -4.41 5.89
CA TRP A 157 13.92 -4.20 6.81
C TRP A 157 14.00 -2.86 7.54
N GLU A 158 15.19 -2.46 8.01
CA GLU A 158 15.41 -1.15 8.63
C GLU A 158 15.01 -0.02 7.68
N THR A 159 15.37 -0.13 6.40
CA THR A 159 15.00 0.83 5.36
C THR A 159 13.48 0.89 5.15
N GLU A 160 12.80 -0.26 5.06
CA GLU A 160 11.33 -0.31 4.98
C GLU A 160 10.70 0.38 6.19
N SER A 161 11.10 -0.02 7.39
CA SER A 161 10.51 0.44 8.64
C SER A 161 10.67 1.96 8.84
N THR A 162 11.73 2.54 8.29
CA THR A 162 12.03 3.97 8.40
C THR A 162 11.32 4.80 7.33
N PHE A 163 11.30 4.35 6.07
CA PHE A 163 10.92 5.20 4.94
C PHE A 163 9.57 4.84 4.31
N LEU A 164 9.20 3.56 4.27
CA LEU A 164 8.02 3.08 3.53
C LEU A 164 6.88 2.72 4.47
N TRP A 165 7.17 2.05 5.59
CA TRP A 165 6.18 1.64 6.58
C TRP A 165 5.35 2.79 7.16
N PRO A 166 5.92 3.99 7.45
CA PRO A 166 5.13 5.11 7.95
C PRO A 166 4.03 5.55 6.98
N THR A 167 4.23 5.41 5.67
CA THR A 167 3.21 5.71 4.65
C THR A 167 2.03 4.75 4.75
N VAL A 168 2.31 3.45 4.96
CA VAL A 168 1.28 2.42 5.18
C VAL A 168 0.47 2.73 6.44
N MET A 169 1.15 3.05 7.55
CA MET A 169 0.49 3.33 8.83
C MET A 169 -0.32 4.62 8.84
N LYS A 170 0.09 5.64 8.08
CA LYS A 170 -0.67 6.90 7.93
C LYS A 170 -1.84 6.78 6.96
N SER A 171 -1.86 5.75 6.12
CA SER A 171 -2.85 5.59 5.05
C SER A 171 -4.31 5.64 5.52
N PRO A 172 -4.73 5.06 6.67
CA PRO A 172 -6.12 5.16 7.11
C PRO A 172 -6.54 6.59 7.46
N ALA A 173 -5.65 7.35 8.10
CA ALA A 173 -5.93 8.74 8.46
C ALA A 173 -6.07 9.62 7.20
N VAL A 174 -5.15 9.45 6.24
CA VAL A 174 -5.22 10.15 4.95
C VAL A 174 -6.47 9.73 4.16
N PHE A 175 -6.81 8.44 4.15
CA PHE A 175 -8.01 7.98 3.47
C PHE A 175 -9.28 8.60 4.07
N LYS A 176 -9.37 8.67 5.40
CA LYS A 176 -10.47 9.31 6.10
C LYS A 176 -10.55 10.82 5.81
N SER A 177 -9.42 11.54 5.80
CA SER A 177 -9.42 12.97 5.46
C SER A 177 -9.79 13.20 4.01
N THR A 178 -9.28 12.39 3.09
CA THR A 178 -9.64 12.44 1.66
C THR A 178 -11.12 12.13 1.48
N LEU A 179 -11.70 11.19 2.22
CA LEU A 179 -13.13 10.87 2.13
C LEU A 179 -14.04 11.72 3.02
N SER A 180 -13.54 12.81 3.62
CA SER A 180 -14.39 13.72 4.39
C SER A 180 -15.48 14.38 3.51
N HIS A 181 -16.70 14.45 4.05
CA HIS A 181 -17.87 14.97 3.35
C HIS A 181 -17.80 16.49 3.19
N VAL A 182 -18.16 16.96 1.99
CA VAL A 182 -18.69 18.32 1.83
C VAL A 182 -20.21 18.18 1.95
N PRO A 183 -20.88 18.86 2.89
CA PRO A 183 -22.34 18.84 2.96
C PRO A 183 -22.92 19.25 1.60
N ALA A 184 -23.90 18.50 1.12
CA ALA A 184 -24.73 18.98 0.01
C ALA A 184 -25.55 20.16 0.56
N HIS A 185 -25.24 21.37 0.08
CA HIS A 185 -26.11 22.52 0.24
C HIS A 185 -27.36 22.32 -0.62
#